data_AF-A0A6J4XRR2-F1
#
_entry.id   AF-A0A6J4XRR2-F1
#
_cell.length_a   1.000
_cell.length_b   1.000
_cell.length_c   1.000
_cell.angle_alpha   90.00
_cell.angle_beta   90.00
_cell.angle_gamma   90.00
#
_symmetry.space_group_name_H-M   'P 1'
#
loop_
_entity.id
_entity.type
_entity.pdbx_description
1 polymer ?
#
loop_
_entity_poly.entity_id
_entity_poly.type
_entity_poly.pdbx_seq_one_letter_code
_entity_poly.pdbx_strand_id
1 'polypeptide(L)'
;MLEEIFATTLDMLQSSHLITFQSWFYKVGSSTGASVNRRLDYPFHFVRRKNYDQYWLNMAREAGAEFKAGEAVVTLDPLRNQATTDKGH
;
A
#
# COMPACT_ATOMS: atom_id res chain seq x y z
N MET A 1 -1.45 -4.38 14.00
CA MET A 1 -1.36 -3.05 13.34
C MET A 1 -0.01 -2.94 12.62
N LEU A 2 0.23 -1.95 11.73
CA LEU A 2 1.51 -1.84 11.00
C LEU A 2 2.73 -1.74 11.94
N GLU A 3 2.57 -1.16 13.13
CA GLU A 3 3.63 -1.11 14.14
C GLU A 3 4.05 -2.51 14.60
N GLU A 4 3.12 -3.45 14.70
CA GLU A 4 3.40 -4.81 15.21
C GLU A 4 4.05 -5.70 14.15
N ILE A 5 3.71 -5.49 12.87
CA ILE A 5 4.21 -6.33 11.76
C ILE A 5 5.56 -5.81 11.25
N PHE A 6 5.74 -4.50 11.18
CA PHE A 6 6.90 -3.88 10.53
C PHE A 6 7.68 -2.91 11.44
N ALA A 7 7.39 -2.87 12.74
CA ALA A 7 8.03 -1.96 13.69
C ALA A 7 8.06 -0.50 13.21
N THR A 8 7.02 -0.09 12.48
CA THR A 8 6.95 1.20 11.75
C THR A 8 5.74 2.00 12.20
N THR A 9 5.91 3.31 12.40
CA THR A 9 4.84 4.24 12.78
C THR A 9 4.47 5.20 11.64
N LEU A 10 3.31 5.84 11.73
CA LEU A 10 2.90 6.87 10.78
C LEU A 10 3.91 8.04 10.72
N ASP A 11 4.43 8.47 11.87
CA ASP A 11 5.41 9.56 11.96
C ASP A 11 6.72 9.21 11.23
N MET A 12 7.16 7.95 11.33
CA MET A 12 8.32 7.47 10.58
C MET A 12 8.08 7.52 9.07
N LEU A 13 6.90 7.11 8.60
CA LEU A 13 6.53 7.15 7.19
C LEU A 13 6.42 8.60 6.65
N GLN A 14 5.96 9.54 7.48
CA GLN A 14 5.87 10.96 7.11
C GLN A 14 7.25 11.63 7.07
N SER A 15 8.07 11.44 8.11
CA SER A 15 9.42 12.01 8.18
C SER A 15 10.36 11.49 7.09
N SER A 16 10.22 10.23 6.69
CA SER A 16 10.93 9.62 5.56
C SER A 16 10.36 10.00 4.18
N HIS A 17 9.33 10.86 4.14
CA HIS A 17 8.65 11.29 2.92
C HIS A 17 8.03 10.15 2.09
N LEU A 18 7.79 8.99 2.72
CA LEU A 18 7.03 7.90 2.10
C LEU A 18 5.55 8.27 2.00
N ILE A 19 5.01 8.90 3.03
CA ILE A 19 3.73 9.59 3.00
C ILE A 19 4.01 11.08 2.80
N THR A 20 3.57 11.61 1.65
CA THR A 20 3.82 13.00 1.26
C THR A 20 2.69 13.94 1.65
N PHE A 21 1.47 13.41 1.80
CA PHE A 21 0.29 14.20 2.16
C PHE A 21 -0.78 13.30 2.78
N GLN A 22 -1.60 13.86 3.66
CA GLN A 22 -2.74 13.18 4.26
C GLN A 22 -4.00 14.03 4.09
N SER A 23 -5.14 13.39 3.83
CA SER A 23 -6.43 14.07 3.76
C SER A 23 -7.54 13.21 4.33
N TRP A 24 -8.52 13.88 4.96
CA TRP A 24 -9.78 13.29 5.39
C TRP A 24 -10.92 13.59 4.43
N PHE A 25 -10.71 14.53 3.51
CA PHE A 25 -11.76 15.04 2.64
C PHE A 25 -11.47 14.64 1.20
N TYR A 26 -12.48 14.10 0.52
CA TYR A 26 -12.40 13.81 -0.90
C TYR A 26 -13.65 14.30 -1.62
N LYS A 27 -13.47 14.57 -2.91
CA LYS A 27 -14.53 14.93 -3.84
C LYS A 27 -14.52 13.94 -4.99
N VAL A 28 -15.65 13.29 -5.24
CA VAL A 28 -15.86 12.47 -6.44
C VAL A 28 -16.70 13.29 -7.40
N GLY A 29 -16.17 13.52 -8.59
CA GLY A 29 -16.91 14.16 -9.69
C GLY A 29 -17.38 13.13 -10.70
N SER A 30 -18.58 13.33 -11.27
CA SER A 30 -19.00 12.65 -12.49
C SER A 30 -18.63 13.48 -13.71
N SER A 31 -18.52 12.82 -14.87
CA SER A 31 -18.37 13.48 -16.17
C SER A 31 -19.55 14.39 -16.52
N THR A 32 -20.70 14.19 -15.87
CA THR A 32 -21.93 15.00 -16.05
C THR A 32 -21.99 16.24 -15.16
N GLY A 33 -20.93 16.51 -14.38
CA GLY A 33 -20.81 17.72 -13.55
C GLY A 33 -21.38 17.60 -12.13
N ALA A 34 -22.00 16.47 -11.79
CA ALA A 34 -22.36 16.19 -10.40
C ALA A 34 -21.11 15.94 -9.56
N SER A 35 -21.11 16.35 -8.30
CA SER A 35 -20.02 15.99 -7.39
C SER A 35 -20.51 15.76 -5.97
N VAL A 36 -19.81 14.85 -5.29
CA VAL A 36 -20.10 14.49 -3.91
C VAL A 36 -18.85 14.76 -3.09
N ASN A 37 -19.00 15.59 -2.06
CA ASN A 37 -17.97 15.81 -1.04
C ASN A 37 -18.25 14.89 0.15
N ARG A 38 -17.20 14.26 0.66
CA ARG A 38 -17.27 13.39 1.84
C ARG A 38 -16.04 13.59 2.71
N ARG A 39 -16.26 13.36 4.01
CA ARG A 39 -15.22 13.19 5.01
C ARG A 39 -15.15 11.71 5.38
N LEU A 40 -13.95 11.18 5.53
CA LEU A 40 -13.70 9.83 6.02
C LEU A 40 -13.36 9.86 7.51
N ASP A 41 -13.67 8.78 8.21
CA ASP A 41 -13.28 8.59 9.61
C ASP A 41 -11.76 8.34 9.73
N TYR A 42 -11.16 7.77 8.68
CA TYR A 42 -9.73 7.53 8.57
C TYR A 42 -9.14 8.27 7.36
N PRO A 43 -7.96 8.90 7.49
CA PRO A 43 -7.34 9.62 6.38
C PRO A 43 -6.86 8.66 5.28
N PHE A 44 -6.82 9.16 4.06
CA PHE A 44 -6.02 8.56 3.00
C PHE A 44 -4.67 9.25 2.91
N HIS A 45 -3.64 8.45 2.63
CA HIS A 45 -2.26 8.88 2.54
C HIS A 45 -1.82 8.87 1.08
N PHE A 46 -1.26 9.98 0.64
CA PHE A 46 -0.63 10.09 -0.65
C PHE A 46 0.83 9.70 -0.53
N VAL A 47 1.29 8.88 -1.47
CA VAL A 47 2.63 8.32 -1.46
C VAL A 47 3.24 8.42 -2.85
N ARG A 48 4.58 8.51 -2.93
CA ARG A 48 5.28 8.26 -4.19
C ARG A 48 5.40 6.76 -4.37
N ARG A 49 4.49 6.17 -5.16
CA ARG A 49 4.32 4.71 -5.29
C ARG A 49 5.63 3.94 -5.44
N LYS A 50 6.56 4.38 -6.31
CA LYS A 50 7.86 3.72 -6.48
C LYS A 50 8.67 3.62 -5.17
N ASN A 51 8.75 4.72 -4.42
CA ASN A 51 9.51 4.77 -3.18
C ASN A 51 8.80 3.97 -2.07
N TYR A 52 7.48 4.07 -2.02
CA TYR A 52 6.64 3.35 -1.07
C TYR A 52 6.75 1.83 -1.28
N ASP A 53 6.56 1.35 -2.50
CA ASP A 53 6.63 -0.07 -2.84
C ASP A 53 8.06 -0.62 -2.59
N GLN A 54 9.10 0.14 -2.94
CA GLN A 54 10.49 -0.25 -2.69
C GLN A 54 10.80 -0.36 -1.19
N TYR A 55 10.30 0.58 -0.39
CA TYR A 55 10.49 0.56 1.07
C TYR A 55 9.92 -0.72 1.67
N TRP A 56 8.67 -1.07 1.36
CA TRP A 56 8.04 -2.28 1.87
C TRP A 56 8.70 -3.56 1.37
N LEU A 57 9.15 -3.57 0.10
CA LEU A 57 9.91 -4.69 -0.43
C LEU A 57 11.21 -4.92 0.34
N ASN A 58 11.93 -3.85 0.68
CA ASN A 58 13.16 -3.95 1.47
C ASN A 58 12.87 -4.47 2.88
N MET A 59 11.85 -3.92 3.55
CA MET A 59 11.42 -4.40 4.88
C MET A 59 11.05 -5.88 4.86
N ALA A 60 10.31 -6.34 3.85
CA ALA A 60 9.95 -7.74 3.71
C ALA A 60 11.18 -8.63 3.52
N ARG A 61 12.14 -8.21 2.69
CA ARG A 61 13.41 -8.94 2.47
C ARG A 61 14.25 -9.02 3.74
N GLU A 62 14.33 -7.93 4.50
CA GLU A 62 15.03 -7.89 5.79
C GLU A 62 14.38 -8.81 6.83
N ALA A 63 13.05 -8.97 6.77
CA ALA A 63 12.31 -9.96 7.56
C ALA A 63 12.46 -11.41 7.04
N GLY A 64 13.24 -11.64 5.99
CA GLY A 64 13.53 -12.97 5.43
C GLY A 64 12.59 -13.42 4.31
N ALA A 65 11.73 -12.54 3.78
CA ALA A 65 10.87 -12.88 2.65
C ALA A 65 11.69 -13.01 1.35
N GLU A 66 11.34 -14.02 0.54
CA GLU A 66 11.89 -14.17 -0.81
C GLU A 66 11.14 -13.28 -1.80
N PHE A 67 11.88 -12.61 -2.68
CA PHE A 67 11.32 -11.84 -3.78
C PHE A 67 11.62 -12.52 -5.12
N LYS A 68 10.57 -12.86 -5.86
CA LYS A 68 10.66 -13.43 -7.21
C LYS A 68 10.31 -12.36 -8.25
N ALA A 69 11.34 -11.83 -8.91
CA ALA A 69 11.17 -10.81 -9.93
C ALA A 69 10.62 -11.42 -11.24
N GLY A 70 9.73 -10.69 -11.93
CA GLY A 70 9.24 -11.08 -13.26
C GLY A 70 8.18 -12.18 -13.26
N GLU A 71 7.48 -12.35 -12.14
CA GLU A 71 6.29 -13.18 -12.00
C GLU A 71 5.16 -12.30 -11.44
N ALA A 72 4.05 -12.20 -12.19
CA ALA A 72 2.89 -11.44 -11.75
C ALA A 72 2.00 -12.34 -10.90
N VAL A 73 1.68 -11.93 -9.68
CA VAL A 73 0.68 -12.63 -8.86
C VAL A 73 -0.69 -12.41 -9.51
N VAL A 74 -1.35 -13.51 -9.90
CA VAL A 74 -2.70 -13.49 -10.51
C VAL A 74 -3.78 -13.82 -9.50
N THR A 75 -3.47 -14.63 -8.49
CA THR A 75 -4.38 -14.97 -7.39
C THR A 75 -3.61 -15.09 -6.08
N LEU A 76 -4.30 -14.75 -4.98
CA LEU A 76 -3.78 -14.86 -3.63
C LEU A 76 -4.86 -15.51 -2.74
N ASP A 77 -4.49 -16.57 -2.03
CA ASP A 77 -5.28 -17.20 -0.97
C ASP A 77 -4.54 -17.00 0.38
N PRO A 78 -4.91 -15.96 1.14
CA PRO A 78 -4.29 -15.68 2.43
C PRO A 78 -4.60 -16.73 3.50
N LEU A 79 -5.73 -17.46 3.38
CA LEU A 79 -6.10 -18.50 4.36
C LEU A 79 -5.22 -19.73 4.22
N ARG A 80 -4.76 -20.01 2.99
CA ARG A 80 -3.84 -21.11 2.69
C ARG A 80 -2.38 -20.70 2.59
N ASN A 81 -2.06 -19.40 2.75
CA ASN A 81 -0.75 -18.84 2.46
C ASN A 81 -0.22 -19.22 1.07
N GLN A 82 -1.09 -19.16 0.05
CA GLN A 82 -0.75 -19.50 -1.32
C GLN A 82 -0.93 -18.30 -2.23
N ALA A 83 0.02 -18.08 -3.13
CA ALA A 83 -0.12 -17.19 -4.26
C ALA A 83 0.00 -18.04 -5.52
N THR A 84 -0.74 -17.68 -6.57
CA THR A 84 -0.50 -18.22 -7.90
C THR A 84 0.05 -17.12 -8.79
N THR A 85 1.11 -17.41 -9.52
CA THR A 85 1.69 -16.48 -10.50
C THR A 85 1.20 -16.74 -11.92
N ASP A 86 1.42 -15.79 -12.82
CA ASP A 86 1.21 -15.93 -14.25
C ASP A 86 2.03 -17.06 -14.89
N LYS A 87 3.04 -17.56 -14.18
CA LYS A 87 3.83 -18.74 -14.56
C LYS A 87 3.35 -20.05 -13.93
N GLY A 88 2.31 -20.01 -13.12
CA GLY A 88 1.68 -21.20 -12.51
C GLY A 88 2.38 -21.74 -11.27
N HIS A 89 3.24 -20.94 -10.63
CA HIS A 89 3.83 -21.23 -9.32
C HIS A 89 2.95 -20.76 -8.18
#